data_AF-A0A2E2AFX4-F1
#
_entry.id   AF-A0A2E2AFX4-F1
#
_cell.length_a   1.000
_cell.length_b   1.000
_cell.length_c   1.000
_cell.angle_alpha   90.00
_cell.angle_beta   90.00
_cell.angle_gamma   90.00
#
_symmetry.space_group_name_H-M   'P 1'
#
loop_
_entity.id
_entity.type
_entity.pdbx_description
1 polymer ?
#
loop_
_entity_poly.entity_id
_entity_poly.type
_entity_poly.pdbx_seq_one_letter_code
_entity_poly.pdbx_strand_id
1 'polypeptide(L)'
;MTIISENLKTLRNKINCTQMTLSKVLEIGFRTYVRYEAGERDTPVTVMVKLSKLANLSLDQLLTTKILPEDLDTSGLESTQYIIQNPEVISGCIEDGRLMLKGFLEDNLVTNTKDEQKLLTLFRKVNHTSQDKFLQDLKWAINISPISRSNDSKRISQKLEKKQTAVKLKKLAKNIKKTVRG
;
A
#
# COMPACT_ATOMS: atom_id res chain seq x y z
N MET A 1 -24.11 -12.30 29.76
CA MET A 1 -23.41 -12.20 28.46
C MET A 1 -21.98 -11.78 28.72
N THR A 2 -21.02 -12.48 28.15
CA THR A 2 -19.59 -12.13 28.26
C THR A 2 -19.22 -11.17 27.12
N ILE A 3 -18.17 -10.36 27.33
CA ILE A 3 -17.65 -9.43 26.30
C ILE A 3 -17.35 -10.17 25.00
N ILE A 4 -16.79 -11.38 25.10
CA ILE A 4 -16.55 -12.29 23.98
C ILE A 4 -17.82 -12.65 23.22
N SER A 5 -18.89 -13.05 23.91
CA SER A 5 -20.14 -13.44 23.25
C SER A 5 -20.76 -12.29 22.43
N GLU A 6 -20.68 -11.06 22.95
CA GLU A 6 -21.12 -9.85 22.25
C GLU A 6 -20.22 -9.59 21.03
N ASN A 7 -18.91 -9.67 21.20
CA ASN A 7 -17.91 -9.46 20.14
C ASN A 7 -18.03 -10.46 18.98
N LEU A 8 -18.34 -11.73 19.26
CA LEU A 8 -18.57 -12.71 18.19
C LEU A 8 -19.78 -12.35 17.34
N LYS A 9 -20.85 -11.86 17.97
CA LYS A 9 -22.06 -11.44 17.28
C LYS A 9 -21.82 -10.19 16.44
N THR A 10 -21.07 -9.21 16.94
CA THR A 10 -20.74 -8.00 16.18
C THR A 10 -19.84 -8.32 14.98
N LEU A 11 -18.84 -9.18 15.17
CA LEU A 11 -17.99 -9.68 14.09
C LEU A 11 -18.78 -10.40 13.00
N ARG A 12 -19.69 -11.32 13.39
CA ARG A 12 -20.54 -12.02 12.44
C ARG A 12 -21.40 -11.05 11.62
N ASN A 13 -21.98 -10.05 12.28
CA ASN A 13 -22.80 -9.04 11.62
C ASN A 13 -21.98 -8.21 10.64
N LYS A 14 -20.75 -7.81 10.98
CA LYS A 14 -19.87 -7.09 10.05
C LYS A 14 -19.55 -7.91 8.80
N ILE A 15 -19.19 -9.18 8.99
CA ILE A 15 -18.82 -10.07 7.86
C ILE A 15 -20.08 -10.49 7.07
N ASN A 16 -21.28 -10.00 7.45
CA ASN A 16 -22.57 -10.33 6.83
C ASN A 16 -22.80 -11.84 6.69
N CYS A 17 -22.33 -12.62 7.67
CA CYS A 17 -22.42 -14.07 7.65
C CYS A 17 -23.55 -14.60 8.53
N THR A 18 -24.10 -15.74 8.14
CA THR A 18 -25.04 -16.49 8.99
C THR A 18 -24.27 -17.33 10.01
N GLN A 19 -24.90 -17.65 11.14
CA GLN A 19 -24.32 -18.56 12.13
C GLN A 19 -23.99 -19.95 11.53
N MET A 20 -24.74 -20.37 10.51
CA MET A 20 -24.53 -21.63 9.79
C MET A 20 -23.31 -21.59 8.87
N THR A 21 -23.07 -20.48 8.18
CA THR A 21 -21.89 -20.34 7.33
C THR A 21 -20.63 -20.22 8.16
N LEU A 22 -20.70 -19.47 9.26
CA LEU A 22 -19.57 -19.25 10.15
C LEU A 22 -19.15 -20.54 10.89
N SER A 23 -20.11 -21.36 11.32
CA SER A 23 -19.82 -22.66 11.94
C SER A 23 -19.11 -23.63 10.98
N LYS A 24 -19.49 -23.64 9.69
CA LYS A 24 -18.81 -24.43 8.66
C LYS A 24 -17.37 -23.97 8.45
N VAL A 25 -17.13 -22.66 8.36
CA VAL A 25 -15.79 -22.10 8.17
C VAL A 25 -14.88 -22.40 9.37
N LEU A 26 -15.43 -22.37 10.59
CA LEU A 26 -14.67 -22.69 11.80
C LEU A 26 -14.50 -24.20 12.04
N GLU A 27 -15.21 -25.05 11.28
CA GLU A 27 -15.30 -26.50 11.44
C GLU A 27 -15.88 -26.91 12.80
N ILE A 28 -16.93 -26.21 13.22
CA ILE A 28 -17.60 -26.41 14.51
C ILE A 28 -19.07 -26.78 14.25
N GLY A 29 -19.65 -27.58 15.13
CA GLY A 29 -21.09 -27.83 15.12
C GLY A 29 -21.90 -26.53 15.25
N PHE A 30 -22.93 -26.37 14.42
CA PHE A 30 -23.80 -25.19 14.40
C PHE A 30 -24.33 -24.81 15.80
N ARG A 31 -24.89 -25.78 16.53
CA ARG A 31 -25.39 -25.56 17.90
C ARG A 31 -24.30 -25.07 18.85
N THR A 32 -23.08 -25.53 18.68
CA THR A 32 -21.95 -25.12 19.51
C THR A 32 -21.61 -23.65 19.27
N TYR A 33 -21.61 -23.19 18.01
CA TYR A 33 -21.38 -21.78 17.68
C TYR A 33 -22.50 -20.87 18.23
N VAL A 34 -23.76 -21.29 18.14
CA VAL A 34 -24.90 -20.55 18.73
C VAL A 34 -24.71 -20.36 20.24
N ARG A 35 -24.25 -21.40 20.95
CA ARG A 35 -24.00 -21.33 22.40
C ARG A 35 -22.84 -20.41 22.77
N TYR A 36 -21.85 -20.25 21.89
CA TYR A 36 -20.79 -19.25 22.06
C TYR A 36 -21.32 -17.82 21.96
N GLU A 37 -22.14 -17.53 20.94
CA GLU A 37 -22.78 -16.20 20.79
C GLU A 37 -23.77 -15.90 21.92
N ALA A 38 -24.44 -16.92 22.48
CA ALA A 38 -25.33 -16.76 23.63
C ALA A 38 -24.57 -16.60 24.97
N GLY A 39 -23.27 -16.92 25.01
CA GLY A 39 -22.48 -16.94 26.24
C GLY A 39 -22.83 -18.10 27.20
N GLU A 40 -23.50 -19.14 26.70
CA GLU A 40 -23.80 -20.36 27.48
C GLU A 40 -22.58 -21.28 27.61
N ARG A 41 -21.58 -21.10 26.74
CA ARG A 41 -20.37 -21.90 26.70
C ARG A 41 -19.19 -21.00 26.39
N ASP A 42 -18.06 -21.26 27.06
CA ASP A 42 -16.82 -20.58 26.76
C ASP A 42 -16.22 -21.05 25.42
N THR A 43 -15.76 -20.07 24.65
CA THR A 43 -15.12 -20.31 23.35
C THR A 43 -13.68 -20.78 23.57
N PRO A 44 -13.28 -21.94 23.03
CA PRO A 44 -11.90 -22.40 23.16
C PRO A 44 -10.96 -21.48 22.36
N VAL A 45 -9.71 -21.35 22.84
CA VAL A 45 -8.69 -20.47 22.26
C VAL A 45 -8.46 -20.78 20.77
N THR A 46 -8.52 -22.05 20.37
CA THR A 46 -8.39 -22.47 18.96
C THR A 46 -9.41 -21.80 18.05
N VAL A 47 -10.64 -21.66 18.53
CA VAL A 47 -11.74 -21.04 17.79
C VAL A 47 -11.61 -19.52 17.80
N MET A 48 -11.17 -18.94 18.92
CA MET A 48 -10.87 -17.50 19.01
C MET A 48 -9.77 -17.10 18.03
N VAL A 49 -8.71 -17.89 17.89
CA VAL A 49 -7.62 -17.64 16.93
C VAL A 49 -8.09 -17.77 15.48
N LYS A 50 -8.95 -18.75 15.16
CA LYS A 50 -9.54 -18.86 13.82
C LYS A 50 -10.41 -17.64 13.50
N LEU A 51 -11.22 -17.19 14.46
CA LEU A 51 -12.06 -16.00 14.33
C LEU A 51 -11.24 -14.72 14.19
N SER A 52 -10.18 -14.56 14.98
CA SER A 52 -9.32 -13.38 14.92
C SER A 52 -8.64 -13.26 13.55
N LYS A 53 -8.20 -14.39 12.97
CA LYS A 53 -7.67 -14.45 11.61
C LYS A 53 -8.70 -14.15 10.53
N LEU A 54 -9.94 -14.61 10.69
CA LEU A 54 -11.03 -14.29 9.74
C LEU A 54 -11.42 -12.81 9.79
N ALA A 55 -11.36 -12.20 10.97
CA ALA A 55 -11.72 -10.81 11.19
C ALA A 55 -10.56 -9.82 11.02
N ASN A 56 -9.34 -10.30 10.77
CA ASN A 56 -8.09 -9.52 10.81
C ASN A 56 -7.93 -8.69 12.09
N LEU A 57 -8.30 -9.26 13.25
CA LEU A 57 -8.16 -8.64 14.56
C LEU A 57 -7.09 -9.32 15.42
N SER A 58 -6.51 -8.56 16.35
CA SER A 58 -5.67 -9.17 17.38
C SER A 58 -6.53 -9.95 18.38
N LEU A 59 -5.97 -11.03 18.93
CA LEU A 59 -6.67 -11.82 19.94
C LEU A 59 -6.97 -10.97 21.19
N ASP A 60 -6.08 -10.06 21.56
CA ASP A 60 -6.26 -9.17 22.70
C ASP A 60 -7.45 -8.22 22.49
N GLN A 61 -7.60 -7.62 21.30
CA GLN A 61 -8.77 -6.81 20.95
C GLN A 61 -10.07 -7.62 21.03
N LEU A 62 -10.04 -8.89 20.61
CA LEU A 62 -11.21 -9.77 20.70
C LEU A 62 -11.67 -10.03 22.14
N LEU A 63 -10.74 -10.03 23.10
CA LEU A 63 -10.99 -10.39 24.49
C LEU A 63 -11.24 -9.17 25.39
N THR A 64 -10.53 -8.07 25.13
CA THR A 64 -10.40 -6.95 26.07
C THR A 64 -11.35 -5.79 25.74
N THR A 65 -11.60 -5.51 24.45
CA THR A 65 -12.41 -4.36 24.03
C THR A 65 -13.77 -4.80 23.50
N LYS A 66 -14.81 -3.99 23.74
CA LYS A 66 -16.11 -4.19 23.07
C LYS A 66 -15.98 -3.70 21.64
N ILE A 67 -16.12 -4.61 20.68
CA ILE A 67 -15.90 -4.28 19.27
C ILE A 67 -17.18 -3.68 18.69
N LEU A 68 -17.13 -2.41 18.31
CA LEU A 68 -18.20 -1.76 17.56
C LEU A 68 -18.02 -2.04 16.06
N PRO A 69 -19.11 -2.07 15.28
CA PRO A 69 -19.04 -2.25 13.82
C PRO A 69 -18.20 -1.17 13.12
N GLU A 70 -18.14 0.05 13.67
CA GLU A 70 -17.39 1.19 13.13
C GLU A 70 -15.85 1.02 13.22
N ASP A 71 -15.34 0.38 14.28
CA ASP A 71 -13.89 0.25 14.60
C ASP A 71 -13.13 -0.67 13.64
N LEU A 72 -13.86 -1.23 12.69
CA LEU A 72 -13.51 -2.41 11.96
C LEU A 72 -13.41 -2.08 10.46
N ASP A 73 -14.01 -0.99 9.99
CA ASP A 73 -13.95 -0.53 8.59
C ASP A 73 -12.55 -0.04 8.19
N THR A 74 -11.66 0.21 9.16
CA THR A 74 -10.28 0.66 8.93
C THR A 74 -9.26 -0.48 8.82
N SER A 75 -9.66 -1.74 9.07
CA SER A 75 -8.76 -2.91 9.15
C SER A 75 -8.29 -3.48 7.79
N GLY A 76 -8.13 -2.62 6.80
CA GLY A 76 -7.39 -2.91 5.56
C GLY A 76 -5.93 -2.43 5.60
N LEU A 77 -5.52 -1.64 6.60
CA LEU A 77 -4.20 -1.00 6.55
C LEU A 77 -3.66 -0.60 7.93
N GLU A 78 -3.49 -1.54 8.86
CA GLU A 78 -2.63 -1.28 10.03
C GLU A 78 -1.71 -2.47 10.30
N SER A 79 -0.78 -2.68 9.37
CA SER A 79 0.59 -3.02 9.77
C SER A 79 1.10 -1.87 10.65
N THR A 80 0.84 -1.94 11.95
CA THR A 80 1.50 -1.17 13.03
C THR A 80 2.30 0.03 12.54
N GLN A 81 1.62 1.11 12.13
CA GLN A 81 2.31 2.38 11.99
C GLN A 81 2.51 2.87 13.42
N TYR A 82 3.56 2.39 14.07
CA TYR A 82 4.17 3.14 15.16
C TYR A 82 4.36 4.55 14.62
N ILE A 83 3.61 5.50 15.14
CA ILE A 83 3.80 6.92 14.85
C ILE A 83 5.16 7.27 15.43
N ILE A 84 6.23 6.98 14.68
CA ILE A 84 7.57 7.43 15.00
C ILE A 84 7.52 8.94 14.80
N GLN A 85 7.49 9.68 15.91
CA GLN A 85 7.65 11.13 15.85
C GLN A 85 9.06 11.40 15.31
N ASN A 86 9.12 11.96 14.10
CA ASN A 86 10.34 12.27 13.34
C ASN A 86 11.15 11.04 12.91
N PRO A 87 10.72 10.31 11.87
CA PRO A 87 11.52 9.21 11.34
C PRO A 87 12.84 9.71 10.76
N GLU A 88 13.94 9.11 11.18
CA GLU A 88 15.29 9.41 10.67
C GLU A 88 15.45 8.83 9.25
N VAL A 89 15.89 9.64 8.29
CA VAL A 89 16.15 9.19 6.91
C VAL A 89 17.47 8.42 6.90
N ILE A 90 17.43 7.15 6.50
CA ILE A 90 18.63 6.31 6.37
C ILE A 90 19.30 6.55 5.02
N SER A 91 18.50 6.62 3.95
CA SER A 91 19.02 6.74 2.58
C SER A 91 17.95 7.20 1.59
N GLY A 92 18.41 7.71 0.45
CA GLY A 92 17.57 8.27 -0.62
C GLY A 92 17.45 9.79 -0.55
N CYS A 93 17.26 10.41 -1.73
CA CYS A 93 17.04 11.84 -1.88
C CYS A 93 15.65 12.13 -2.45
N ILE A 94 15.13 13.32 -2.17
CA ILE A 94 13.85 13.80 -2.73
C ILE A 94 13.90 13.79 -4.27
N GLU A 95 15.07 14.07 -4.85
CA GLU A 95 15.30 14.06 -6.30
C GLU A 95 15.14 12.67 -6.92
N ASP A 96 15.48 11.60 -6.18
CA ASP A 96 15.36 10.22 -6.64
C ASP A 96 13.93 9.66 -6.48
N GLY A 97 13.03 10.42 -5.82
CA GLY A 97 11.64 10.04 -5.59
C GLY A 97 11.48 8.86 -4.62
N ARG A 98 12.53 8.50 -3.87
CA ARG A 98 12.52 7.39 -2.90
C ARG A 98 13.22 7.79 -1.61
N LEU A 99 12.59 7.54 -0.48
CA LEU A 99 13.13 7.75 0.86
C LEU A 99 13.05 6.45 1.66
N MET A 100 14.15 6.08 2.29
CA MET A 100 14.20 4.97 3.24
C MET A 100 14.22 5.55 4.66
N LEU A 101 13.20 5.21 5.44
CA LEU A 101 13.02 5.68 6.80
C LEU A 101 13.40 4.60 7.79
N LYS A 102 14.10 4.98 8.86
CA LYS A 102 14.52 4.07 9.92
C LYS A 102 13.31 3.48 10.65
N GLY A 103 13.25 2.16 10.68
CA GLY A 103 12.14 1.41 11.28
C GLY A 103 11.02 1.02 10.30
N PHE A 104 11.08 1.48 9.05
CA PHE A 104 10.18 1.04 7.99
C PHE A 104 10.89 0.04 7.08
N LEU A 105 10.23 -1.09 6.81
CA LEU A 105 10.74 -2.09 5.85
C LEU A 105 10.42 -1.71 4.40
N GLU A 106 9.46 -0.81 4.19
CA GLU A 106 8.99 -0.42 2.86
C GLU A 106 9.67 0.87 2.35
N ASP A 107 9.91 0.92 1.04
CA ASP A 107 10.39 2.11 0.34
C ASP A 107 9.30 3.19 0.36
N ASN A 108 9.60 4.37 0.91
CA ASN A 108 8.66 5.49 0.91
C ASN A 108 8.84 6.29 -0.40
N LEU A 109 7.85 6.21 -1.29
CA LEU A 109 7.90 6.91 -2.57
C LEU A 109 7.44 8.37 -2.41
N VAL A 110 8.18 9.28 -3.05
CA VAL A 110 7.90 10.72 -3.06
C VAL A 110 7.65 11.19 -4.48
N THR A 111 6.64 12.03 -4.66
CA THR A 111 6.35 12.64 -5.96
C THR A 111 7.32 13.77 -6.25
N ASN A 112 8.07 13.64 -7.35
CA ASN A 112 9.05 14.64 -7.75
C ASN A 112 8.44 15.62 -8.77
N THR A 113 7.51 15.16 -9.62
CA THR A 113 6.92 16.01 -10.67
C THR A 113 5.64 16.71 -10.21
N LYS A 114 5.39 17.92 -10.75
CA LYS A 114 4.15 18.67 -10.47
C LYS A 114 2.90 17.93 -10.92
N ASP A 115 3.01 17.11 -11.96
CA ASP A 115 1.87 16.38 -12.51
C ASP A 115 1.54 15.14 -11.67
N GLU A 116 2.55 14.44 -11.15
CA GLU A 116 2.36 13.40 -10.12
C GLU A 116 1.70 13.98 -8.85
N GLN A 117 2.15 15.14 -8.39
CA GLN A 117 1.57 15.82 -7.22
C GLN A 117 0.09 16.18 -7.44
N LYS A 118 -0.25 16.74 -8.62
CA LYS A 118 -1.65 17.01 -8.98
C LYS A 118 -2.47 15.73 -9.03
N LEU A 119 -1.94 14.67 -9.65
CA LEU A 119 -2.62 13.37 -9.73
C LEU A 119 -2.90 12.80 -8.35
N LEU A 120 -1.91 12.79 -7.45
CA LEU A 120 -2.12 12.35 -6.06
C LEU A 120 -3.12 13.23 -5.32
N THR A 121 -3.10 14.54 -5.54
CA THR A 121 -4.05 15.46 -4.92
C THR A 121 -5.48 15.18 -5.38
N LEU A 122 -5.67 14.93 -6.68
CA LEU A 122 -6.96 14.54 -7.24
C LEU A 122 -7.41 13.18 -6.67
N PHE A 123 -6.52 12.19 -6.64
CA PHE A 123 -6.80 10.87 -6.10
C PHE A 123 -7.26 10.94 -4.63
N ARG A 124 -6.54 11.69 -3.79
CA ARG A 124 -6.87 11.88 -2.37
C ARG A 124 -8.22 12.57 -2.14
N LYS A 125 -8.70 13.38 -3.09
CA LYS A 125 -9.96 14.11 -2.97
C LYS A 125 -11.18 13.28 -3.36
N VAL A 126 -10.99 12.17 -4.06
CA VAL A 126 -12.06 11.34 -4.64
C VAL A 126 -12.53 10.29 -3.62
N ASN A 127 -13.80 9.89 -3.68
CA ASN A 127 -14.39 8.85 -2.81
C ASN A 127 -13.75 7.47 -3.03
N HIS A 128 -13.76 6.62 -2.00
CA HIS A 128 -13.14 5.28 -2.01
C HIS A 128 -13.55 4.42 -3.23
N THR A 129 -14.84 4.36 -3.54
CA THR A 129 -15.36 3.55 -4.68
C THR A 129 -14.83 4.00 -6.03
N SER A 130 -14.55 5.30 -6.18
CA SER A 130 -13.98 5.88 -7.40
C SER A 130 -12.45 5.77 -7.41
N GLN A 131 -11.80 5.77 -6.24
CA GLN A 131 -10.38 5.47 -6.10
C GLN A 131 -10.07 4.04 -6.57
N ASP A 132 -10.90 3.06 -6.21
CA ASP A 132 -10.72 1.66 -6.63
C ASP A 132 -10.78 1.50 -8.16
N LYS A 133 -11.73 2.19 -8.82
CA LYS A 133 -11.82 2.23 -10.28
C LYS A 133 -10.58 2.86 -10.91
N PHE A 134 -10.13 3.99 -10.35
CA PHE A 134 -8.91 4.66 -10.80
C PHE A 134 -7.67 3.74 -10.70
N LEU A 135 -7.55 2.97 -9.62
CA LEU A 135 -6.46 1.99 -9.46
C LEU A 135 -6.57 0.84 -10.46
N GLN A 136 -7.77 0.38 -10.79
CA GLN A 136 -7.98 -0.64 -11.83
C GLN A 136 -7.59 -0.11 -13.21
N ASP A 137 -7.99 1.11 -13.55
CA ASP A 137 -7.64 1.78 -14.80
C ASP A 137 -6.11 1.98 -14.92
N LEU A 138 -5.45 2.38 -13.84
CA LEU A 138 -3.98 2.50 -13.80
C LEU A 138 -3.29 1.15 -13.98
N LYS A 139 -3.73 0.11 -13.26
CA LYS A 139 -3.19 -1.25 -13.43
C LYS A 139 -3.35 -1.73 -14.87
N TRP A 140 -4.50 -1.44 -15.48
CA TRP A 140 -4.76 -1.75 -16.87
C TRP A 140 -3.83 -0.97 -17.81
N ALA A 141 -3.65 0.33 -17.60
CA ALA A 141 -2.75 1.17 -18.41
C ALA A 141 -1.29 0.71 -18.34
N ILE A 142 -0.82 0.29 -17.15
CA ILE A 142 0.53 -0.25 -16.95
C ILE A 142 0.68 -1.61 -17.65
N ASN A 143 -0.30 -2.50 -17.52
CA ASN A 143 -0.24 -3.83 -18.12
C ASN A 143 -0.38 -3.81 -19.65
N ILE A 144 -1.09 -2.83 -20.21
CA ILE A 144 -1.26 -2.68 -21.65
C ILE A 144 -0.08 -1.99 -22.33
N SER A 145 0.71 -1.19 -21.61
CA SER A 145 1.94 -0.63 -22.16
C SER A 145 3.09 -1.60 -21.96
N PRO A 146 3.54 -2.36 -22.98
CA PRO A 146 4.80 -3.06 -22.86
C PRO A 146 5.89 -2.00 -22.99
N ILE A 147 6.46 -1.59 -21.86
CA ILE A 147 7.84 -1.11 -21.77
C ILE A 147 8.24 0.02 -22.75
N SER A 148 7.37 0.96 -23.13
CA SER A 148 7.87 2.22 -23.71
C SER A 148 8.42 3.09 -22.58
N ARG A 149 9.67 2.83 -22.20
CA ARG A 149 10.54 3.90 -21.74
C ARG A 149 10.63 4.90 -22.90
N SER A 150 9.69 5.84 -23.00
CA SER A 150 9.95 7.06 -23.75
C SER A 150 10.96 7.83 -22.91
N ASN A 151 12.23 7.65 -23.28
CA ASN A 151 13.20 8.73 -23.17
C ASN A 151 12.62 9.91 -23.96
N ASP A 152 11.77 10.72 -23.34
CA ASP A 152 11.39 12.04 -23.82
C ASP A 152 12.50 13.05 -23.51
N SER A 153 13.76 12.66 -23.73
CA SER A 153 14.73 13.62 -24.22
C SER A 153 14.38 13.87 -25.68
N LYS A 154 13.78 15.03 -25.99
CA LYS A 154 13.47 15.51 -27.34
C LYS A 154 14.47 14.93 -28.35
N ARG A 155 14.05 13.98 -29.20
CA ARG A 155 14.90 13.37 -30.23
C ARG A 155 15.40 14.49 -31.16
N ILE A 156 16.60 14.98 -30.89
CA ILE A 156 17.31 15.84 -31.81
C ILE A 156 17.61 14.94 -33.03
N SER A 157 17.26 15.40 -34.23
CA SER A 157 17.57 14.66 -35.45
C SER A 157 19.05 14.24 -35.43
N GLN A 158 19.35 12.95 -35.66
CA GLN A 158 20.72 12.41 -35.69
C GLN A 158 21.68 13.25 -36.55
N LYS A 159 21.16 13.94 -37.58
CA LYS A 159 21.92 14.84 -38.45
C LYS A 159 22.39 16.09 -37.70
N LEU A 160 21.59 16.63 -36.79
CA LEU A 160 21.89 17.81 -35.98
C LEU A 160 22.85 17.44 -34.83
N GLU A 161 22.69 16.27 -34.22
CA GLU A 161 23.63 15.73 -33.23
C GLU A 161 25.02 15.52 -33.84
N LYS A 162 25.12 14.83 -35.00
CA LYS A 162 26.40 14.62 -35.70
C LYS A 162 27.10 15.94 -36.04
N LYS A 163 26.34 16.98 -36.42
CA LYS A 163 26.89 18.33 -36.66
C LYS A 163 27.45 18.95 -35.38
N GLN A 164 26.71 18.88 -34.27
CA GLN A 164 27.18 19.44 -32.99
C GLN A 164 28.43 18.71 -32.47
N THR A 165 28.47 17.38 -32.58
CA THR A 165 29.63 16.57 -32.17
C THR A 165 30.85 16.86 -33.02
N ALA A 166 30.70 17.02 -34.34
CA ALA A 166 31.80 17.41 -35.23
C ALA A 166 32.39 18.79 -34.88
N VAL A 167 31.56 19.75 -34.48
CA VAL A 167 32.02 21.08 -34.04
C VAL A 167 32.80 20.98 -32.72
N LYS A 168 32.33 20.17 -31.76
CA LYS A 168 33.03 19.94 -30.49
C LYS A 168 34.40 19.27 -30.71
N LEU A 169 34.47 18.24 -31.56
CA LEU A 169 35.71 17.55 -31.90
C LEU A 169 36.72 18.49 -32.60
N LYS A 170 36.26 19.37 -33.50
CA LYS A 170 37.13 20.39 -34.12
C LYS A 170 37.70 21.38 -33.11
N LYS A 171 36.93 21.79 -32.09
CA LYS A 171 37.41 22.67 -31.02
C LYS A 171 38.45 21.95 -30.14
N LEU A 172 38.18 20.71 -29.75
CA LEU A 172 39.14 19.86 -29.02
C LEU A 172 40.46 19.69 -29.78
N ALA A 173 40.38 19.34 -31.07
CA ALA A 173 41.58 19.17 -31.90
C ALA A 173 42.40 20.46 -32.03
N LYS A 174 41.76 21.64 -32.09
CA LYS A 174 42.44 22.94 -32.08
C LYS A 174 43.12 23.22 -30.75
N ASN A 175 42.47 22.91 -29.63
CA ASN A 175 43.04 23.09 -28.30
C ASN A 175 44.24 22.17 -28.08
N ILE A 176 44.14 20.89 -28.47
CA ILE A 176 45.25 19.92 -28.39
C ILE A 176 46.42 20.38 -29.26
N LYS A 177 46.18 20.87 -30.48
CA LYS A 177 47.25 21.44 -31.33
C LYS A 177 47.89 22.69 -30.72
N LYS A 178 47.15 23.46 -29.92
CA LYS A 178 47.65 24.67 -29.25
C LYS A 178 48.50 24.32 -28.02
N THR A 179 48.15 23.27 -27.29
CA THR A 179 48.92 22.77 -26.13
C THR A 179 50.17 21.99 -26.52
N VAL A 180 50.22 21.42 -27.73
CA VAL A 180 51.40 20.67 -28.24
C VAL A 180 52.41 21.58 -28.96
N ARG A 181 52.05 22.85 -29.26
CA ARG A 181 52.92 23.82 -29.94
C ARG A 181 53.48 24.91 -29.02
N GLY A 182 53.12 24.92 -27.73
CA GLY A 182 53.73 25.76 -26.70
C GLY A 182 54.63 24.90 -25.84
#